data_AF-A0A6I9RKI9-F1
#
_entry.id   AF-A0A6I9RKI9-F1
#
_cell.length_a   1.000
_cell.length_b   1.000
_cell.length_c   1.000
_cell.angle_alpha   90.00
_cell.angle_beta   90.00
_cell.angle_gamma   90.00
#
_symmetry.space_group_name_H-M   'P 1'
#
loop_
_entity.id
_entity.type
_entity.pdbx_description
1 polymer ?
#
loop_
_entity_poly.entity_id
_entity_poly.type
_entity_poly.pdbx_seq_one_letter_code
_entity_poly.pdbx_strand_id
1 'polypeptide(L)'
;MGKPIRSRPRRSQRTRFTRSEISQMENLLAEKKDELDQIFFQNVTKELNAASGRAGSRAIQMEQVQKWFQSEKRNQATEVTSSPNPSEEFINISDTSLSNSAPESSSDLPKDTGEKVPDEMNWEFEARSSRDGAWYDVATFLTHRVLSSGELEVRVRYQGFGAEEDEWVNVKRAVRERSIPLESSECRKVAVGDLVLCFQESAEQATYYDAHVIEIQRKLHDIRGCRCLFLIQYDHDQTEEKVNLRRLCRRPAN
;
A
#
# COMPACT_ATOMS: atom_id res chain seq x y z
N MET A 1 -29.81 28.32 1.13
CA MET A 1 -28.34 28.29 1.28
C MET A 1 -27.91 26.85 1.54
N GLY A 2 -27.48 26.15 0.48
CA GLY A 2 -27.14 24.73 0.52
C GLY A 2 -25.70 24.50 0.99
N LYS A 3 -25.49 23.58 1.93
CA LYS A 3 -24.17 23.20 2.44
C LYS A 3 -23.42 22.37 1.37
N PRO A 4 -22.10 22.56 1.19
CA PRO A 4 -21.34 21.76 0.24
C PRO A 4 -21.20 20.32 0.77
N ILE A 5 -21.60 19.36 -0.07
CA ILE A 5 -21.40 17.93 0.14
C ILE A 5 -19.91 17.64 -0.06
N ARG A 6 -19.17 17.43 1.04
CA ARG A 6 -17.80 16.93 0.97
C ARG A 6 -17.84 15.48 0.48
N SER A 7 -17.35 15.24 -0.73
CA SER A 7 -17.15 13.92 -1.29
C SER A 7 -16.15 13.14 -0.44
N ARG A 8 -16.56 11.95 0.02
CA ARG A 8 -15.68 10.97 0.65
C ARG A 8 -14.60 10.54 -0.36
N PRO A 9 -13.33 10.32 0.06
CA PRO A 9 -12.40 9.60 -0.78
C PRO A 9 -12.97 8.20 -1.01
N ARG A 10 -13.23 7.87 -2.28
CA ARG A 10 -13.67 6.54 -2.66
C ARG A 10 -12.55 5.57 -2.31
N ARG A 11 -12.84 4.66 -1.36
CA ARG A 11 -12.09 3.44 -1.06
C ARG A 11 -11.73 2.79 -2.40
N SER A 12 -10.49 2.95 -2.86
CA SER A 12 -9.99 2.20 -4.00
C SER A 12 -10.12 0.74 -3.59
N GLN A 13 -11.02 0.01 -4.24
CA GLN A 13 -11.13 -1.43 -4.04
C GLN A 13 -9.79 -1.99 -4.52
N ARG A 14 -8.87 -2.25 -3.58
CA ARG A 14 -7.59 -2.92 -3.83
C ARG A 14 -7.90 -4.17 -4.63
N THR A 15 -7.67 -4.10 -5.94
CA THR A 15 -7.89 -5.22 -6.83
C THR A 15 -6.80 -6.25 -6.55
N ARG A 16 -7.21 -7.52 -6.52
CA ARG A 16 -6.44 -8.68 -6.08
C ARG A 16 -5.42 -9.13 -7.16
N PHE A 17 -4.75 -8.18 -7.79
CA PHE A 17 -3.70 -8.45 -8.78
C PHE A 17 -2.35 -8.48 -8.06
N THR A 18 -1.52 -9.45 -8.41
CA THR A 18 -0.11 -9.50 -8.01
C THR A 18 0.67 -8.42 -8.75
N ARG A 19 1.88 -8.10 -8.27
CA ARG A 19 2.73 -7.07 -8.89
C ARG A 19 3.11 -7.40 -10.33
N SER A 20 3.32 -8.68 -10.65
CA SER A 20 3.63 -9.12 -12.02
C SER A 20 2.44 -8.90 -12.95
N GLU A 21 1.22 -9.16 -12.48
CA GLU A 21 0.00 -8.94 -13.27
C GLU A 21 -0.29 -7.46 -13.48
N ILE A 22 -0.06 -6.63 -12.46
CA ILE A 22 -0.16 -5.17 -12.59
C ILE A 22 0.83 -4.67 -13.64
N SER A 23 2.10 -5.10 -13.57
CA SER A 23 3.13 -4.70 -14.53
C SER A 23 2.81 -5.16 -15.96
N GLN A 24 2.25 -6.36 -16.14
CA GLN A 24 1.78 -6.82 -17.45
C GLN A 24 0.63 -5.95 -17.97
N MET A 25 -0.34 -5.61 -17.13
CA MET A 25 -1.47 -4.77 -17.51
C MET A 25 -1.04 -3.32 -17.82
N GLU A 26 -0.06 -2.79 -17.11
CA GLU A 26 0.56 -1.47 -17.37
C GLU A 26 1.26 -1.44 -18.74
N ASN A 27 2.04 -2.48 -19.06
CA ASN A 27 2.70 -2.61 -20.37
C ASN A 27 1.66 -2.67 -21.51
N LEU A 28 0.62 -3.49 -21.34
CA LEU A 28 -0.47 -3.60 -22.32
C LEU A 28 -1.23 -2.27 -22.50
N LEU A 29 -1.40 -1.50 -21.42
CA LEU A 29 -2.00 -0.16 -21.50
C LEU A 29 -1.12 0.83 -22.27
N ALA A 30 0.20 0.73 -22.14
CA ALA A 30 1.14 1.57 -22.88
C ALA A 30 1.14 1.25 -24.38
N GLU A 31 1.01 -0.02 -24.76
CA GLU A 31 1.03 -0.50 -26.14
C GLU A 31 -0.31 -0.33 -26.87
N LYS A 32 -1.44 -0.47 -26.17
CA LYS A 32 -2.79 -0.53 -26.76
C LYS A 32 -3.70 0.61 -26.25
N LYS A 33 -3.22 1.86 -26.28
CA LYS A 33 -3.93 3.02 -25.71
C LYS A 33 -5.38 3.20 -26.20
N ASP A 34 -5.67 2.83 -27.46
CA ASP A 34 -6.93 3.15 -28.13
C ASP A 34 -7.89 1.96 -28.41
N GLU A 35 -7.44 0.70 -28.32
CA GLU A 35 -8.26 -0.49 -28.60
C GLU A 35 -8.52 -1.32 -27.33
N LEU A 36 -9.37 -0.78 -26.44
CA LEU A 36 -9.84 -1.50 -25.25
C LEU A 36 -11.27 -2.03 -25.46
N ASP A 37 -11.42 -3.02 -26.33
CA ASP A 37 -12.70 -3.68 -26.61
C ASP A 37 -12.95 -4.89 -25.69
N GLN A 38 -14.13 -5.50 -25.80
CA GLN A 38 -14.50 -6.65 -24.98
C GLN A 38 -13.59 -7.87 -25.23
N ILE A 39 -13.08 -8.03 -26.46
CA ILE A 39 -12.20 -9.13 -26.85
C ILE A 39 -10.84 -8.98 -26.19
N PHE A 40 -10.30 -7.77 -26.14
CA PHE A 40 -9.09 -7.43 -25.43
C PHE A 40 -9.18 -7.83 -23.95
N PHE A 41 -10.22 -7.40 -23.24
CA PHE A 41 -10.38 -7.75 -21.81
C PHE A 41 -10.51 -9.25 -21.58
N GLN A 42 -11.17 -9.98 -22.48
CA GLN A 42 -11.24 -11.44 -22.41
C GLN A 42 -9.88 -12.10 -22.60
N ASN A 43 -9.07 -11.62 -23.54
CA ASN A 43 -7.74 -12.18 -23.81
C ASN A 43 -6.79 -11.93 -22.64
N VAL A 44 -6.73 -10.70 -22.14
CA VAL A 44 -5.92 -10.36 -20.95
C VAL A 44 -6.36 -11.20 -19.74
N THR A 45 -7.67 -11.36 -19.53
CA THR A 45 -8.17 -12.20 -18.44
C THR A 45 -7.75 -13.67 -18.58
N LYS A 46 -7.77 -14.22 -19.80
CA LYS A 46 -7.34 -15.59 -20.05
C LYS A 46 -5.84 -15.75 -19.81
N GLU A 47 -5.03 -14.81 -20.28
CA GLU A 47 -3.57 -14.81 -20.12
C GLU A 47 -3.18 -14.74 -18.64
N LEU A 48 -3.78 -13.82 -17.89
CA LEU A 48 -3.56 -13.69 -16.44
C LEU A 48 -4.03 -14.92 -15.66
N ASN A 49 -5.05 -15.65 -16.13
CA ASN A 49 -5.49 -16.91 -15.50
C ASN A 49 -4.63 -18.12 -15.92
N ALA A 50 -4.01 -18.08 -17.10
CA ALA A 50 -3.14 -19.12 -17.63
C ALA A 50 -1.68 -18.99 -17.13
N ALA A 51 -1.30 -17.82 -16.63
CA ALA A 51 0.02 -17.57 -16.07
C ALA A 51 0.34 -18.55 -14.93
N SER A 52 1.54 -19.13 -14.97
CA SER A 52 1.99 -20.18 -14.04
C SER A 52 1.95 -19.76 -12.56
N GLY A 53 2.11 -18.45 -12.28
CA GLY A 53 1.99 -17.87 -10.93
C GLY A 53 0.58 -17.90 -10.31
N ARG A 54 -0.43 -18.42 -11.03
CA ARG A 54 -1.84 -18.40 -10.60
C ARG A 54 -2.43 -19.79 -10.35
N ALA A 55 -1.63 -20.84 -10.50
CA ALA A 55 -2.03 -22.20 -10.14
C ALA A 55 -2.43 -22.25 -8.64
N GLY A 56 -3.70 -22.57 -8.37
CA GLY A 56 -4.26 -22.61 -7.00
C GLY A 56 -4.90 -21.30 -6.52
N SER A 57 -4.77 -20.20 -7.26
CA SER A 57 -5.43 -18.92 -6.96
C SER A 57 -6.86 -18.88 -7.53
N ARG A 58 -7.73 -18.03 -6.94
CA ARG A 58 -9.07 -17.78 -7.49
C ARG A 58 -8.95 -17.12 -8.87
N ALA A 59 -9.71 -17.60 -9.85
CA ALA A 59 -9.71 -17.04 -11.20
C ALA A 59 -10.06 -15.53 -11.18
N ILE A 60 -9.26 -14.73 -11.89
CA ILE A 60 -9.56 -13.31 -12.15
C ILE A 60 -10.76 -13.26 -13.07
N GLN A 61 -11.72 -12.43 -12.70
CA GLN A 61 -12.90 -12.13 -13.51
C GLN A 61 -12.60 -10.94 -14.45
N MET A 62 -13.18 -10.97 -15.65
CA MET A 62 -12.98 -9.95 -16.67
C MET A 62 -13.34 -8.55 -16.17
N GLU A 63 -14.38 -8.44 -15.34
CA GLU A 63 -14.84 -7.18 -14.78
C GLU A 63 -13.78 -6.56 -13.85
N GLN A 64 -12.91 -7.37 -13.24
CA GLN A 64 -11.81 -6.87 -12.40
C GLN A 64 -10.72 -6.23 -13.26
N VAL A 65 -10.37 -6.87 -14.38
CA VAL A 65 -9.40 -6.36 -15.36
C VAL A 65 -9.93 -5.05 -15.94
N GLN A 66 -11.19 -5.03 -16.39
CA GLN A 66 -11.82 -3.84 -16.96
C GLN A 66 -11.85 -2.66 -15.98
N LYS A 67 -12.21 -2.90 -14.71
CA LYS A 67 -12.23 -1.86 -13.68
C LYS A 67 -10.85 -1.25 -13.42
N TRP A 68 -9.80 -2.07 -13.46
CA TRP A 68 -8.42 -1.60 -13.27
C TRP A 68 -7.99 -0.69 -14.42
N PHE A 69 -8.23 -1.10 -15.67
CA PHE A 69 -7.90 -0.28 -16.85
C PHE A 69 -8.67 1.05 -16.84
N GLN A 70 -9.93 1.04 -16.41
CA GLN A 70 -10.73 2.26 -16.26
C GLN A 70 -10.22 3.17 -15.14
N SER A 71 -9.76 2.62 -14.00
CA SER A 71 -9.16 3.43 -12.95
C SER A 71 -7.85 4.05 -13.40
N GLU A 72 -7.04 3.32 -14.16
CA GLU A 72 -5.74 3.78 -14.62
C GLU A 72 -5.86 4.90 -15.67
N LYS A 73 -6.79 4.75 -16.63
CA LYS A 73 -7.14 5.84 -17.58
C LYS A 73 -7.64 7.09 -16.86
N ARG A 74 -8.40 6.95 -15.78
CA ARG A 74 -8.86 8.09 -14.98
C ARG A 74 -7.71 8.80 -14.26
N ASN A 75 -6.74 8.05 -13.75
CA ASN A 75 -5.58 8.62 -13.08
C ASN A 75 -4.68 9.37 -14.08
N GLN A 76 -4.47 8.82 -15.28
CA GLN A 76 -3.75 9.51 -16.36
C GLN A 76 -4.47 10.78 -16.85
N ALA A 77 -5.81 10.77 -16.94
CA ALA A 77 -6.59 11.95 -17.34
C ALA A 77 -6.54 13.09 -16.29
N THR A 78 -6.42 12.74 -15.01
CA THR A 78 -6.30 13.74 -13.92
C THR A 78 -4.93 14.41 -13.87
N GLU A 79 -3.86 13.76 -14.32
CA GLU A 79 -2.52 14.38 -14.39
C GLU A 79 -2.38 15.37 -15.57
N VAL A 80 -3.20 15.24 -16.62
CA VAL A 80 -3.15 16.13 -17.80
C VAL A 80 -3.97 17.43 -17.60
N THR A 81 -4.79 17.55 -16.55
CA THR A 81 -5.71 18.71 -16.36
C THR A 81 -5.17 19.80 -15.40
N SER A 82 -3.91 19.71 -14.96
CA SER A 82 -3.29 20.71 -14.08
C SER A 82 -2.03 21.35 -14.68
N SER A 83 -2.21 22.18 -15.71
CA SER A 83 -1.33 23.33 -15.99
C SER A 83 -1.95 24.31 -17.01
N PRO A 84 -1.80 25.64 -16.85
CA PRO A 84 -2.26 26.62 -17.82
C PRO A 84 -1.23 26.84 -18.96
N ASN A 85 -1.77 26.93 -20.18
CA ASN A 85 -1.18 27.30 -21.50
C ASN A 85 -0.31 28.59 -21.48
N PRO A 86 0.44 28.99 -22.56
CA PRO A 86 0.22 28.75 -24.00
C PRO A 86 1.49 28.26 -24.77
N SER A 87 1.48 27.74 -26.00
CA SER A 87 1.07 28.38 -27.26
C SER A 87 1.14 27.37 -28.41
N GLU A 88 0.25 27.53 -29.39
CA GLU A 88 0.18 26.81 -30.65
C GLU A 88 1.33 27.21 -31.59
N GLU A 89 1.97 26.24 -32.26
CA GLU A 89 2.39 26.41 -33.65
C GLU A 89 2.56 25.04 -34.33
N PHE A 90 1.97 24.96 -35.53
CA PHE A 90 1.93 23.82 -36.43
C PHE A 90 3.33 23.46 -36.96
N ILE A 91 3.57 22.19 -37.33
CA ILE A 91 3.87 21.77 -38.71
C ILE A 91 3.93 20.24 -38.81
N ASN A 92 3.27 19.79 -39.87
CA ASN A 92 3.11 18.45 -40.42
C ASN A 92 4.43 17.95 -41.07
N ILE A 93 4.62 16.63 -41.19
CA ILE A 93 5.02 15.89 -42.40
C ILE A 93 5.62 14.53 -42.03
N SER A 94 5.08 13.55 -42.75
CA SER A 94 5.24 12.10 -42.76
C SER A 94 6.61 11.58 -43.24
N ASP A 95 6.66 10.24 -43.31
CA ASP A 95 7.48 9.39 -44.21
C ASP A 95 8.88 9.00 -43.70
N THR A 96 9.39 7.76 -43.78
CA THR A 96 9.06 6.56 -44.57
C THR A 96 9.67 5.30 -43.91
N SER A 97 9.09 4.15 -44.27
CA SER A 97 9.37 2.72 -44.06
C SER A 97 10.82 2.17 -43.99
N LEU A 98 10.88 0.87 -43.61
CA LEU A 98 11.79 -0.25 -43.99
C LEU A 98 12.52 -0.86 -42.77
N SER A 99 12.77 -2.16 -42.61
CA SER A 99 12.17 -3.43 -43.03
C SER A 99 12.90 -4.55 -42.24
N ASN A 100 12.21 -5.67 -42.02
CA ASN A 100 12.70 -7.05 -41.96
C ASN A 100 13.49 -7.65 -40.76
N SER A 101 12.80 -8.64 -40.15
CA SER A 101 13.19 -10.05 -39.86
C SER A 101 14.10 -10.43 -38.68
N ALA A 102 13.55 -11.37 -37.89
CA ALA A 102 14.16 -12.22 -36.87
C ALA A 102 15.20 -13.22 -37.44
N PRO A 103 15.92 -13.96 -36.57
CA PRO A 103 15.45 -15.33 -36.26
C PRO A 103 15.64 -15.80 -34.80
N GLU A 104 14.93 -16.88 -34.49
CA GLU A 104 14.88 -17.64 -33.24
C GLU A 104 16.18 -18.40 -32.91
N SER A 105 16.41 -18.70 -31.63
CA SER A 105 17.31 -19.77 -31.19
C SER A 105 16.79 -20.44 -29.92
N SER A 106 16.69 -21.77 -29.99
CA SER A 106 16.16 -22.70 -29.00
C SER A 106 17.24 -23.18 -28.01
N SER A 107 16.82 -23.52 -26.78
CA SER A 107 17.49 -24.57 -25.99
C SER A 107 16.62 -25.06 -24.82
N ASP A 108 16.50 -26.38 -24.74
CA ASP A 108 15.75 -27.19 -23.77
C ASP A 108 16.51 -27.42 -22.44
N LEU A 109 15.80 -27.22 -21.31
CA LEU A 109 15.68 -28.00 -20.04
C LEU A 109 16.85 -28.90 -19.51
N PRO A 110 17.03 -29.00 -18.16
CA PRO A 110 16.16 -29.86 -17.34
C PRO A 110 15.74 -29.36 -15.94
N LYS A 111 14.57 -29.88 -15.53
CA LYS A 111 13.95 -29.92 -14.20
C LYS A 111 14.90 -30.42 -13.11
N ASP A 112 14.89 -29.78 -11.93
CA ASP A 112 15.09 -30.50 -10.68
C ASP A 112 14.28 -29.92 -9.50
N THR A 113 13.76 -30.87 -8.73
CA THR A 113 13.04 -30.88 -7.45
C THR A 113 12.54 -29.58 -6.82
N GLY A 114 11.21 -29.52 -6.66
CA GLY A 114 10.53 -28.59 -5.78
C GLY A 114 10.78 -28.89 -4.30
N GLU A 115 11.34 -27.91 -3.61
CA GLU A 115 11.04 -27.67 -2.20
C GLU A 115 9.99 -26.58 -2.12
N LYS A 116 8.85 -26.93 -1.52
CA LYS A 116 7.73 -26.03 -1.25
C LYS A 116 8.18 -24.96 -0.27
N VAL A 117 8.55 -23.78 -0.77
CA VAL A 117 8.58 -22.56 0.04
C VAL A 117 7.13 -22.29 0.47
N PRO A 118 6.81 -22.28 1.77
CA PRO A 118 5.46 -22.00 2.24
C PRO A 118 5.07 -20.57 1.84
N ASP A 119 3.83 -20.43 1.37
CA ASP A 119 3.05 -19.19 1.14
C ASP A 119 3.73 -17.96 1.78
N GLU A 120 4.31 -17.08 0.96
CA GLU A 120 4.84 -15.80 1.42
C GLU A 120 3.70 -15.02 2.07
N MET A 121 3.58 -15.16 3.39
CA MET A 121 2.77 -14.28 4.22
C MET A 121 3.16 -12.87 3.82
N ASN A 122 2.21 -12.08 3.34
CA ASN A 122 2.46 -10.71 2.92
C ASN A 122 2.76 -9.86 4.18
N TRP A 123 4.01 -9.93 4.66
CA TRP A 123 4.49 -9.19 5.81
C TRP A 123 4.48 -7.70 5.49
N GLU A 124 3.59 -6.97 6.15
CA GLU A 124 3.54 -5.52 6.06
C GLU A 124 4.37 -4.93 7.21
N PHE A 125 5.15 -3.90 6.91
CA PHE A 125 6.02 -3.25 7.90
C PHE A 125 5.62 -1.79 8.10
N GLU A 126 5.97 -1.29 9.28
CA GLU A 126 5.97 0.13 9.61
C GLU A 126 7.37 0.51 10.13
N ALA A 127 7.75 1.76 9.91
CA ALA A 127 9.02 2.30 10.35
C ALA A 127 8.85 3.64 11.07
N ARG A 128 9.70 3.87 12.07
CA ARG A 128 9.68 5.07 12.90
C ARG A 128 10.57 6.14 12.28
N SER A 129 9.99 7.27 11.90
CA SER A 129 10.74 8.41 11.36
C SER A 129 11.61 9.05 12.44
N SER A 130 12.80 9.47 12.04
CA SER A 130 13.71 10.23 12.89
C SER A 130 13.31 11.72 13.01
N ARG A 131 12.45 12.19 12.11
CA ARG A 131 12.05 13.61 12.00
C ARG A 131 11.06 14.00 13.08
N ASP A 132 10.07 13.16 13.34
CA ASP A 132 8.97 13.43 14.27
C ASP A 132 8.75 12.32 15.31
N GLY A 133 9.41 11.16 15.16
CA GLY A 133 9.22 10.01 16.05
C GLY A 133 7.93 9.22 15.79
N ALA A 134 7.17 9.55 14.75
CA ALA A 134 5.95 8.84 14.36
C ALA A 134 6.25 7.57 13.57
N TRP A 135 5.30 6.63 13.58
CA TRP A 135 5.33 5.42 12.79
C TRP A 135 4.54 5.56 11.50
N TYR A 136 5.14 5.09 10.40
CA TYR A 136 4.57 5.15 9.06
C TYR A 136 4.65 3.79 8.38
N ASP A 137 3.63 3.47 7.58
CA ASP A 137 3.62 2.27 6.75
C ASP A 137 4.79 2.31 5.76
N VAL A 138 5.56 1.22 5.68
CA VAL A 138 6.63 1.07 4.70
C VAL A 138 6.03 0.56 3.39
N ALA A 139 6.27 1.28 2.30
CA ALA A 139 5.92 0.85 0.94
C ALA A 139 6.99 -0.09 0.37
N THR A 140 8.26 0.25 0.54
CA THR A 140 9.37 -0.60 0.11
C THR A 140 10.64 -0.32 0.89
N PHE A 141 11.45 -1.36 1.08
CA PHE A 141 12.86 -1.22 1.45
C PHE A 141 13.67 -1.03 0.16
N LEU A 142 14.51 0.00 0.11
CA LEU A 142 15.26 0.37 -1.09
C LEU A 142 16.66 -0.24 -1.11
N THR A 143 17.35 -0.19 0.02
CA THR A 143 18.70 -0.72 0.21
C THR A 143 19.03 -0.81 1.71
N HIS A 144 20.20 -1.33 2.05
CA HIS A 144 20.69 -1.46 3.42
C HIS A 144 22.15 -0.99 3.53
N ARG A 145 22.58 -0.69 4.76
CA ARG A 145 23.99 -0.41 5.10
C ARG A 145 24.31 -0.94 6.49
N VAL A 146 25.57 -1.33 6.69
CA VAL A 146 26.12 -1.65 8.00
C VAL A 146 27.06 -0.52 8.40
N LEU A 147 26.79 0.12 9.53
CA LEU A 147 27.64 1.19 10.05
C LEU A 147 28.93 0.61 10.66
N SER A 148 29.93 1.46 10.89
CA SER A 148 31.16 1.06 11.60
C SER A 148 30.89 0.58 13.03
N SER A 149 29.76 0.99 13.63
CA SER A 149 29.27 0.47 14.92
C SER A 149 28.77 -0.98 14.85
N GLY A 150 28.60 -1.55 13.65
CA GLY A 150 27.99 -2.85 13.42
C GLY A 150 26.45 -2.81 13.35
N GLU A 151 25.85 -1.62 13.46
CA GLU A 151 24.40 -1.47 13.34
C GLU A 151 23.92 -1.58 11.88
N LEU A 152 22.82 -2.30 11.68
CA LEU A 152 22.16 -2.45 10.38
C LEU A 152 21.08 -1.37 10.23
N GLU A 153 21.19 -0.60 9.15
CA GLU A 153 20.17 0.35 8.75
C GLU A 153 19.63 0.00 7.37
N VAL A 154 18.35 0.30 7.16
CA VAL A 154 17.68 0.16 5.87
C VAL A 154 17.18 1.52 5.41
N ARG A 155 17.20 1.73 4.10
CA ARG A 155 16.59 2.91 3.50
C ARG A 155 15.14 2.59 3.14
N VAL A 156 14.19 3.27 3.77
CA VAL A 156 12.75 3.02 3.59
C VAL A 156 12.09 4.09 2.75
N ARG A 157 11.13 3.68 1.92
CA ARG A 157 10.12 4.56 1.33
C ARG A 157 8.80 4.36 2.05
N TYR A 158 8.21 5.42 2.56
CA TYR A 158 6.93 5.39 3.26
C TYR A 158 5.75 5.38 2.28
N GLN A 159 4.64 4.76 2.68
CA GLN A 159 3.42 4.73 1.90
C GLN A 159 2.81 6.14 1.80
N GLY A 160 2.61 6.61 0.57
CA GLY A 160 2.01 7.92 0.30
C GLY A 160 3.01 9.08 0.26
N PHE A 161 4.31 8.81 0.40
CA PHE A 161 5.38 9.80 0.31
C PHE A 161 6.33 9.52 -0.86
N GLY A 162 6.97 10.56 -1.39
CA GLY A 162 7.92 10.46 -2.49
C GLY A 162 9.35 10.17 -2.03
N ALA A 163 10.29 10.16 -2.98
CA ALA A 163 11.69 9.83 -2.72
C ALA A 163 12.42 10.87 -1.84
N GLU A 164 11.89 12.09 -1.76
CA GLU A 164 12.34 13.18 -0.90
C GLU A 164 12.17 12.88 0.60
N GLU A 165 11.24 11.98 0.92
CA GLU A 165 10.94 11.55 2.29
C GLU A 165 11.62 10.21 2.64
N ASP A 166 12.42 9.63 1.73
CA ASP A 166 13.13 8.38 2.02
C ASP A 166 14.11 8.56 3.20
N GLU A 167 14.07 7.66 4.17
CA GLU A 167 14.88 7.74 5.40
C GLU A 167 15.75 6.50 5.63
N TRP A 168 16.94 6.70 6.19
CA TRP A 168 17.73 5.63 6.78
C TRP A 168 17.27 5.37 8.21
N VAL A 169 16.82 4.16 8.49
CA VAL A 169 16.30 3.77 9.81
C VAL A 169 16.99 2.51 10.32
N ASN A 170 17.21 2.46 11.64
CA ASN A 170 17.81 1.31 12.31
C ASN A 170 16.84 0.13 12.36
N VAL A 171 17.26 -1.04 11.85
CA VAL A 171 16.37 -2.21 11.72
C VAL A 171 15.86 -2.70 13.07
N LYS A 172 16.72 -2.71 14.10
CA LYS A 172 16.35 -3.25 15.42
C LYS A 172 15.41 -2.34 16.20
N ARG A 173 15.49 -1.03 15.97
CA ARG A 173 14.85 -0.01 16.82
C ARG A 173 13.72 0.76 16.14
N ALA A 174 13.66 0.74 14.81
CA ALA A 174 12.81 1.63 14.04
C ALA A 174 12.10 0.92 12.88
N VAL A 175 12.14 -0.41 12.80
CA VAL A 175 11.38 -1.20 11.83
C VAL A 175 10.68 -2.33 12.58
N ARG A 176 9.39 -2.53 12.31
CA ARG A 176 8.62 -3.64 12.89
C ARG A 176 7.46 -4.04 11.97
N GLU A 177 6.88 -5.21 12.23
CA GLU A 177 5.64 -5.62 11.56
C GLU A 177 4.53 -4.59 11.86
N ARG A 178 3.69 -4.30 10.87
CA ARG A 178 2.63 -3.29 10.95
C ARG A 178 1.67 -3.58 12.10
N SER A 179 1.30 -2.53 12.83
CA SER A 179 0.29 -2.59 13.89
C SER A 179 -1.09 -2.89 13.31
N ILE A 180 -1.90 -3.66 14.04
CA ILE A 180 -3.18 -4.18 13.57
C ILE A 180 -4.32 -3.34 14.14
N PRO A 181 -5.16 -2.70 13.31
CA PRO A 181 -6.34 -1.99 13.78
C PRO A 181 -7.27 -2.88 14.59
N LEU A 182 -7.87 -2.32 15.65
CA LEU A 182 -8.78 -3.04 16.53
C LEU A 182 -10.23 -2.85 16.10
N GLU A 183 -10.93 -3.96 15.87
CA GLU A 183 -12.36 -3.95 15.63
C GLU A 183 -13.15 -3.68 16.92
N SER A 184 -14.38 -3.16 16.80
CA SER A 184 -15.19 -2.78 17.98
C SER A 184 -15.44 -3.92 18.96
N SER A 185 -15.52 -5.17 18.50
CA SER A 185 -15.66 -6.37 19.31
C SER A 185 -14.35 -6.79 20.01
N GLU A 186 -13.21 -6.26 19.56
CA GLU A 186 -11.87 -6.67 20.01
C GLU A 186 -11.33 -5.83 21.16
N CYS A 187 -12.12 -4.90 21.71
CA CYS A 187 -11.68 -4.07 22.83
C CYS A 187 -11.16 -4.86 24.03
N ARG A 188 -11.67 -6.08 24.25
CA ARG A 188 -11.25 -7.00 25.33
C ARG A 188 -9.84 -7.56 25.13
N LYS A 189 -9.27 -7.46 23.92
CA LYS A 189 -7.89 -7.87 23.62
C LYS A 189 -6.84 -6.88 24.12
N VAL A 190 -7.25 -5.67 24.48
CA VAL A 190 -6.36 -4.64 25.04
C VAL A 190 -6.40 -4.71 26.56
N ALA A 191 -5.23 -4.78 27.19
CA ALA A 191 -5.02 -4.79 28.63
C ALA A 191 -4.20 -3.56 29.10
N VAL A 192 -4.23 -3.31 30.41
CA VAL A 192 -3.34 -2.30 31.03
C VAL A 192 -1.91 -2.81 30.92
N GLY A 193 -0.99 -1.92 30.53
CA GLY A 193 0.41 -2.21 30.26
C GLY A 193 0.71 -2.55 28.79
N ASP A 194 -0.31 -2.75 27.94
CA ASP A 194 -0.08 -3.06 26.53
C ASP A 194 0.57 -1.89 25.79
N LEU A 195 1.56 -2.20 24.96
CA LEU A 195 2.06 -1.30 23.92
C LEU A 195 1.05 -1.23 22.77
N VAL A 196 0.60 -0.03 22.46
CA VAL A 196 -0.35 0.26 21.38
C VAL A 196 0.19 1.36 20.49
N LEU A 197 -0.15 1.29 19.20
CA LEU A 197 0.07 2.41 18.28
C LEU A 197 -1.20 3.27 18.29
N CYS A 198 -1.08 4.53 18.72
CA CYS A 198 -2.20 5.46 18.80
C CYS A 198 -2.14 6.52 17.71
N PHE A 199 -3.22 6.65 16.96
CA PHE A 199 -3.48 7.80 16.09
C PHE A 199 -3.67 9.06 16.94
N GLN A 200 -2.89 10.10 16.69
CA GLN A 200 -3.00 11.42 17.31
C GLN A 200 -3.33 12.45 16.24
N GLU A 201 -4.42 13.19 16.43
CA GLU A 201 -4.88 14.22 15.51
C GLU A 201 -4.86 15.56 16.23
N SER A 202 -4.01 16.48 15.74
CA SER A 202 -3.95 17.88 16.15
C SER A 202 -4.48 18.76 15.01
N ALA A 203 -4.52 20.08 15.22
CA ALA A 203 -4.90 21.02 14.17
C ALA A 203 -3.93 21.00 12.96
N GLU A 204 -2.69 20.55 13.18
CA GLU A 204 -1.59 20.65 12.23
C GLU A 204 -1.13 19.28 11.72
N GLN A 205 -1.36 18.20 12.47
CA GLN A 205 -0.81 16.87 12.17
C GLN A 205 -1.77 15.74 12.51
N ALA A 206 -1.68 14.65 11.74
CA ALA A 206 -2.41 13.41 11.94
C ALA A 206 -1.44 12.23 11.81
N THR A 207 -0.82 11.84 12.94
CA THR A 207 0.27 10.84 12.98
C THR A 207 0.03 9.74 13.99
N TYR A 208 0.87 8.71 13.97
CA TYR A 208 0.77 7.54 14.83
C TYR A 208 1.99 7.44 15.74
N TYR A 209 1.76 7.31 17.04
CA TYR A 209 2.82 7.19 18.04
C TYR A 209 2.62 5.96 18.92
N ASP A 210 3.74 5.43 19.44
CA ASP A 210 3.69 4.43 20.49
C ASP A 210 3.19 5.04 21.80
N ALA A 211 2.37 4.27 22.49
CA ALA A 211 1.85 4.59 23.80
C ALA A 211 1.58 3.32 24.61
N HIS A 212 1.57 3.46 25.93
CA HIS A 212 1.21 2.39 26.86
C HIS A 212 -0.16 2.64 27.47
N VAL A 213 -0.96 1.58 27.59
CA VAL A 213 -2.28 1.67 28.24
C VAL A 213 -2.13 1.72 29.75
N ILE A 214 -2.59 2.81 30.38
CA ILE A 214 -2.49 3.06 31.83
C ILE A 214 -3.76 2.63 32.56
N GLU A 215 -4.93 2.94 32.00
CA GLU A 215 -6.23 2.63 32.59
C GLU A 215 -7.24 2.27 31.49
N ILE A 216 -8.19 1.40 31.79
CA ILE A 216 -9.29 1.09 30.87
C ILE A 216 -10.64 1.24 31.56
N GLN A 217 -11.44 2.18 31.08
CA GLN A 217 -12.82 2.37 31.51
C GLN A 217 -13.75 1.58 30.58
N ARG A 218 -14.13 0.38 31.03
CA ARG A 218 -15.03 -0.51 30.29
C ARG A 218 -16.46 0.02 30.37
N LYS A 219 -17.12 0.14 29.22
CA LYS A 219 -18.54 0.53 29.11
C LYS A 219 -19.35 -0.56 28.44
N LEU A 220 -20.64 -0.64 28.74
CA LEU A 220 -21.56 -1.50 28.01
C LEU A 220 -21.70 -0.99 26.57
N HIS A 221 -21.52 -1.87 25.59
CA HIS A 221 -21.70 -1.56 24.18
C HIS A 221 -22.08 -2.82 23.39
N ASP A 222 -22.65 -2.62 22.20
CA ASP A 222 -23.14 -3.67 21.31
C ASP A 222 -22.42 -3.60 19.95
N ILE A 223 -23.00 -4.24 18.93
CA ILE A 223 -22.50 -4.26 17.55
C ILE A 223 -22.37 -2.87 16.91
N ARG A 224 -22.94 -1.81 17.51
CA ARG A 224 -22.86 -0.45 16.97
C ARG A 224 -21.48 0.19 17.16
N GLY A 225 -20.67 -0.35 18.09
CA GLY A 225 -19.29 0.08 18.26
C GLY A 225 -18.84 0.14 19.71
N CYS A 226 -17.53 0.08 19.92
CA CYS A 226 -16.92 0.16 21.26
C CYS A 226 -17.11 1.55 21.87
N ARG A 227 -17.47 1.58 23.16
CA ARG A 227 -17.61 2.80 23.98
C ARG A 227 -16.60 2.89 25.13
N CYS A 228 -15.67 1.93 25.21
CA CYS A 228 -14.63 1.94 26.23
C CYS A 228 -13.70 3.14 26.04
N LEU A 229 -13.19 3.69 27.14
CA LEU A 229 -12.15 4.71 27.13
C LEU A 229 -10.85 4.09 27.62
N PHE A 230 -9.76 4.42 26.94
CA PHE A 230 -8.42 3.94 27.24
C PHE A 230 -7.59 5.16 27.61
N LEU A 231 -7.12 5.24 28.85
CA LEU A 231 -6.09 6.20 29.22
C LEU A 231 -4.76 5.63 28.74
N ILE A 232 -4.08 6.36 27.87
CA ILE A 232 -2.77 5.99 27.35
C ILE A 232 -1.75 7.04 27.77
N GLN A 233 -0.48 6.64 27.87
CA GLN A 233 0.66 7.54 28.01
C GLN A 233 1.57 7.37 26.79
N TYR A 234 1.86 8.47 26.10
CA TYR A 234 2.72 8.48 24.92
C TYR A 234 4.18 8.31 25.30
N ASP A 235 4.90 7.47 24.55
CA ASP A 235 6.31 7.20 24.84
C ASP A 235 7.22 8.40 24.55
N HIS A 236 6.86 9.22 23.55
CA HIS A 236 7.70 10.29 23.03
C HIS A 236 7.74 11.55 23.91
N ASP A 237 6.65 11.88 24.59
CA ASP A 237 6.53 13.10 25.40
C ASP A 237 5.94 12.87 26.80
N GLN A 238 5.62 11.62 27.16
CA GLN A 238 5.03 11.22 28.44
C GLN A 238 3.66 11.84 28.72
N THR A 239 3.01 12.44 27.71
CA THR A 239 1.67 13.00 27.87
C THR A 239 0.63 11.89 27.95
N GLU A 240 -0.42 12.14 28.75
CA GLU A 240 -1.53 11.21 28.90
C GLU A 240 -2.76 11.68 28.14
N GLU A 241 -3.44 10.76 27.46
CA GLU A 241 -4.66 11.05 26.72
C GLU A 241 -5.72 9.95 26.92
N LYS A 242 -6.99 10.35 27.07
CA LYS A 242 -8.12 9.39 27.01
C LYS A 242 -8.62 9.26 25.59
N VAL A 243 -8.43 8.07 25.02
CA VAL A 243 -8.80 7.79 23.62
C VAL A 243 -9.87 6.70 23.52
N ASN A 244 -10.52 6.65 22.35
CA ASN A 244 -11.46 5.59 22.00
C ASN A 244 -10.72 4.47 21.25
N LEU A 245 -11.26 3.25 21.28
CA LEU A 245 -10.65 2.06 20.62
C LEU A 245 -10.23 2.31 19.16
N ARG A 246 -11.03 3.06 18.39
CA ARG A 246 -10.78 3.33 16.97
C ARG A 246 -9.46 4.06 16.67
N ARG A 247 -8.84 4.68 17.69
CA ARG A 247 -7.55 5.35 17.57
C ARG A 247 -6.38 4.41 17.86
N LEU A 248 -6.64 3.20 18.34
CA LEU A 248 -5.63 2.25 18.78
C LEU A 248 -5.46 1.12 17.76
N CYS A 249 -4.22 0.81 17.46
CA CYS A 249 -3.81 -0.43 16.82
C CYS A 249 -3.00 -1.25 17.83
N ARG A 250 -3.23 -2.56 17.87
CA ARG A 250 -2.45 -3.47 18.71
C ARG A 250 -1.20 -3.93 17.98
N ARG A 251 -0.17 -4.31 18.73
CA ARG A 251 0.96 -5.04 18.16
C ARG A 251 0.54 -6.47 17.74
N PRO A 252 1.14 -7.04 16.68
CA PRO A 252 1.04 -8.46 16.39
C PRO A 252 1.45 -9.31 17.59
N ALA A 253 0.87 -10.50 17.72
CA ALA A 253 1.28 -11.43 18.76
C ALA A 253 2.58 -12.11 18.30
N ASN A 254 3.59 -12.13 19.18
CA ASN A 254 4.81 -12.89 18.95
C ASN A 254 4.57 -14.39 19.09
#